data_AF-A0A2N6Q043-F1
#
_entry.id   AF-A0A2N6Q043-F1
#
_cell.length_a   1.000
_cell.length_b   1.000
_cell.length_c   1.000
_cell.angle_alpha   90.00
_cell.angle_beta   90.00
_cell.angle_gamma   90.00
#
_symmetry.space_group_name_H-M   'P 1'
#
loop_
_entity.id
_entity.type
_entity.pdbx_description
1 polymer ?
#
loop_
_entity_poly.entity_id
_entity_poly.type
_entity_poly.pdbx_seq_one_letter_code
_entity_poly.pdbx_strand_id
1 'polypeptide(L)'
;MKKKIILFMAATLLVASCNNSSDDFSIKEKEVGSVTIDTTSYDRMLEANATKYRSYKRSSTHLNLTRAATNNGTDVIVYGYTNKYSTGYKTYALDKNLKKTLGLYPNAFYICEFITADYALTIPGIANRTVNFSDVDSPKCGLFPDYTKDEYNLRGYSYTRKGDNIKLTTKIIHVKSDLTGINYDIWFPCRPEELQWIYNIEEKK
;
A
#
# COMPACT_ATOMS: atom_id res chain seq x y z
N MET A 1 -74.81 36.96 -47.09
CA MET A 1 -75.39 37.98 -46.17
C MET A 1 -74.57 38.03 -44.88
N LYS A 2 -74.20 39.26 -44.50
CA LYS A 2 -73.90 39.78 -43.14
C LYS A 2 -72.77 39.16 -42.30
N LYS A 3 -71.71 39.99 -42.20
CA LYS A 3 -70.70 40.08 -41.12
C LYS A 3 -71.30 39.98 -39.71
N LYS A 4 -70.50 39.52 -38.74
CA LYS A 4 -70.20 40.27 -37.51
C LYS A 4 -69.00 39.64 -36.75
N ILE A 5 -67.95 40.44 -36.64
CA ILE A 5 -66.88 40.37 -35.64
C ILE A 5 -67.46 40.84 -34.31
N ILE A 6 -67.19 40.15 -33.20
CA ILE A 6 -67.22 40.75 -31.86
C ILE A 6 -65.94 40.32 -31.13
N LEU A 7 -65.05 41.29 -31.03
CA LEU A 7 -63.94 41.36 -30.10
C LEU A 7 -64.52 41.74 -28.73
N PHE A 8 -64.15 41.05 -27.66
CA PHE A 8 -64.26 41.59 -26.31
C PHE A 8 -62.86 41.63 -25.69
N MET A 9 -62.48 42.84 -25.33
CA MET A 9 -61.20 43.25 -24.75
C MET A 9 -61.48 43.69 -23.29
N ALA A 10 -60.42 43.71 -22.49
CA ALA A 10 -60.28 44.34 -21.15
C ALA A 10 -60.61 43.42 -19.95
N ALA A 11 -59.87 43.40 -18.83
CA ALA A 11 -58.80 44.29 -18.36
C ALA A 11 -57.89 43.58 -17.32
N THR A 12 -56.59 43.83 -17.46
CA THR A 12 -55.53 44.05 -16.45
C THR A 12 -55.60 43.49 -15.01
N LEU A 13 -54.51 42.78 -14.67
CA LEU A 13 -53.61 42.92 -13.50
C LEU A 13 -54.21 43.09 -12.10
N LEU A 14 -54.05 42.05 -11.29
CA LEU A 14 -53.62 42.17 -9.90
C LEU A 14 -52.45 41.21 -9.65
N VAL A 15 -51.23 41.71 -9.86
CA VAL A 15 -50.06 41.25 -9.12
C VAL A 15 -50.12 41.90 -7.75
N ALA A 16 -50.40 41.10 -6.73
CA ALA A 16 -50.07 41.42 -5.34
C ALA A 16 -49.04 40.41 -4.85
N SER A 17 -47.78 40.84 -4.93
CA SER A 17 -46.69 40.55 -3.97
C SER A 17 -47.22 40.61 -2.52
N CYS A 18 -46.78 39.87 -1.50
CA CYS A 18 -45.77 38.84 -1.28
C CYS A 18 -46.20 38.16 0.03
N ASN A 19 -45.98 36.85 0.21
CA ASN A 19 -45.44 36.44 1.50
C ASN A 19 -44.44 35.31 1.32
N ASN A 20 -43.27 35.55 1.89
CA ASN A 20 -42.07 34.75 1.75
C ASN A 20 -42.25 33.38 2.40
N SER A 21 -42.23 32.34 1.58
CA SER A 21 -41.59 31.08 1.95
C SER A 21 -40.87 30.56 0.73
N SER A 22 -39.75 31.20 0.41
CA SER A 22 -38.71 30.55 -0.37
C SER A 22 -38.23 29.37 0.46
N ASP A 23 -38.82 28.21 0.23
CA ASP A 23 -38.16 26.94 0.52
C ASP A 23 -36.98 26.85 -0.46
N ASP A 24 -35.94 27.58 -0.08
CA ASP A 24 -34.61 27.50 -0.62
C ASP A 24 -34.14 26.06 -0.40
N PHE A 25 -34.25 25.23 -1.43
CA PHE A 25 -33.59 23.94 -1.47
C PHE A 25 -32.09 24.22 -1.56
N SER A 26 -31.52 24.59 -0.43
CA SER A 26 -30.10 24.70 -0.21
C SER A 26 -29.53 23.30 -0.28
N ILE A 27 -29.10 22.92 -1.49
CA ILE A 27 -28.06 21.91 -1.63
C ILE A 27 -26.88 22.49 -0.86
N LYS A 28 -26.74 22.06 0.40
CA LYS A 28 -25.45 22.13 1.08
C LYS A 28 -24.54 21.26 0.23
N GLU A 29 -23.90 21.86 -0.77
CA GLU A 29 -22.65 21.35 -1.28
C GLU A 29 -21.80 21.14 -0.04
N LYS A 30 -21.70 19.88 0.38
CA LYS A 30 -20.70 19.48 1.34
C LYS A 30 -19.43 19.93 0.66
N GLU A 31 -18.77 20.98 1.16
CA GLU A 31 -17.44 21.36 0.71
C GLU A 31 -16.67 20.04 0.64
N VAL A 32 -16.42 19.57 -0.57
CA VAL A 32 -15.51 18.47 -0.79
C VAL A 32 -14.21 19.09 -0.37
N GLY A 33 -13.85 18.86 0.90
CA GLY A 33 -12.66 19.42 1.50
C GLY A 33 -11.55 19.22 0.50
N SER A 34 -10.94 20.33 0.08
CA SER A 34 -9.83 20.36 -0.87
C SER A 34 -8.96 19.13 -0.60
N VAL A 35 -8.97 18.18 -1.53
CA VAL A 35 -8.10 17.02 -1.44
C VAL A 35 -6.71 17.60 -1.54
N THR A 36 -6.06 17.79 -0.39
CA THR A 36 -4.67 18.21 -0.34
C THR A 36 -3.86 17.07 -0.92
N ILE A 37 -3.52 17.20 -2.19
CA ILE A 37 -2.70 16.23 -2.90
C ILE A 37 -1.29 16.36 -2.34
N ASP A 38 -0.97 15.57 -1.32
CA ASP A 38 0.37 15.51 -0.75
C ASP A 38 1.28 14.73 -1.70
N THR A 39 1.85 15.44 -2.66
CA THR A 39 2.83 14.92 -3.61
C THR A 39 4.14 14.51 -2.95
N THR A 40 4.41 14.96 -1.72
CA THR A 40 5.64 14.65 -0.98
C THR A 40 5.49 13.48 0.00
N SER A 41 4.26 13.07 0.29
CA SER A 41 3.96 11.98 1.25
C SER A 41 4.65 10.67 0.89
N TYR A 42 4.71 10.35 -0.40
CA TYR A 42 5.30 9.11 -0.88
C TYR A 42 6.82 9.08 -0.67
N ASP A 43 7.51 10.13 -1.12
CA ASP A 43 8.96 10.23 -1.02
C ASP A 43 9.42 10.30 0.43
N ARG A 44 8.74 11.09 1.26
CA ARG A 44 8.99 11.15 2.71
C ARG A 44 8.79 9.79 3.39
N MET A 45 7.80 9.02 2.95
CA MET A 45 7.58 7.67 3.48
C MET A 45 8.74 6.74 3.11
N LEU A 46 9.24 6.80 1.87
CA LEU A 46 10.41 6.01 1.46
C LEU A 46 11.66 6.39 2.27
N GLU A 47 11.92 7.69 2.45
CA GLU A 47 13.04 8.19 3.27
C GLU A 47 12.94 7.75 4.74
N ALA A 48 11.74 7.84 5.32
CA ALA A 48 11.49 7.40 6.69
C ALA A 48 11.70 5.89 6.84
N ASN A 49 11.25 5.10 5.87
CA ASN A 49 11.48 3.66 5.83
C ASN A 49 12.99 3.34 5.72
N ALA A 50 13.69 3.98 4.79
CA ALA A 50 15.13 3.80 4.61
C ALA A 50 15.90 4.10 5.91
N THR A 51 15.53 5.16 6.62
CA THR A 51 16.12 5.51 7.92
C THR A 51 15.79 4.46 8.99
N LYS A 52 14.52 4.06 9.09
CA LYS A 52 14.04 3.13 10.12
C LYS A 52 14.69 1.75 10.00
N TYR A 53 14.86 1.25 8.78
CA TYR A 53 15.31 -0.12 8.52
C TYR A 53 16.79 -0.21 8.13
N ARG A 54 17.53 0.90 8.15
CA ARG A 54 18.97 0.95 7.79
C ARG A 54 19.85 -0.06 8.54
N SER A 55 19.53 -0.37 9.78
CA SER A 55 20.29 -1.30 10.62
C SER A 55 19.83 -2.76 10.47
N TYR A 56 18.75 -3.01 9.72
CA TYR A 56 18.22 -4.35 9.53
C TYR A 56 19.01 -5.03 8.42
N LYS A 57 19.32 -6.30 8.60
CA LYS A 57 20.00 -7.05 7.55
C LYS A 57 18.98 -7.52 6.53
N ARG A 58 19.16 -7.16 5.26
CA ARG A 58 18.36 -7.69 4.13
C ARG A 58 18.67 -9.18 3.92
N SER A 59 17.67 -9.95 3.52
CA SER A 59 17.84 -11.31 3.02
C SER A 59 18.61 -11.32 1.71
N SER A 60 19.29 -12.43 1.42
CA SER A 60 19.89 -12.67 0.11
C SER A 60 18.86 -12.53 -1.03
N THR A 61 19.31 -11.99 -2.17
CA THR A 61 18.54 -11.83 -3.42
C THR A 61 18.96 -12.84 -4.50
N HIS A 62 19.84 -13.76 -4.12
CA HIS A 62 20.34 -14.83 -4.97
C HIS A 62 20.23 -16.13 -4.19
N LEU A 63 19.72 -17.17 -4.85
CA LEU A 63 19.97 -18.55 -4.45
C LEU A 63 21.49 -18.74 -4.40
N ASN A 64 22.09 -18.62 -3.20
CA ASN A 64 23.41 -19.16 -2.94
C ASN A 64 23.29 -20.69 -2.92
N LEU A 65 23.01 -21.29 -4.08
CA LEU A 65 23.37 -22.67 -4.36
C LEU A 65 24.87 -22.69 -4.68
N THR A 66 25.70 -22.27 -3.74
CA THR A 66 27.10 -22.69 -3.75
C THR A 66 27.11 -24.19 -3.48
N ARG A 67 27.11 -24.97 -4.57
CA ARG A 67 27.50 -26.39 -4.60
C ARG A 67 28.96 -26.52 -4.11
N ALA A 68 29.22 -26.31 -2.83
CA ALA A 68 30.54 -26.54 -2.20
C ALA A 68 30.56 -26.42 -0.66
N ALA A 69 29.47 -26.05 0.02
CA ALA A 69 29.41 -26.20 1.48
C ALA A 69 28.42 -27.31 1.79
N THR A 70 28.89 -28.35 2.47
CA THR A 70 28.05 -29.24 3.29
C THR A 70 27.33 -28.39 4.33
N ASN A 71 26.28 -27.66 3.92
CA ASN A 71 25.39 -26.96 4.82
C ASN A 71 24.55 -28.04 5.50
N ASN A 72 24.83 -28.35 6.77
CA ASN A 72 23.98 -29.25 7.55
C ASN A 72 22.69 -28.54 8.00
N GLY A 73 22.40 -27.35 7.47
CA GLY A 73 21.22 -26.57 7.81
C GLY A 73 19.99 -26.96 7.00
N THR A 74 18.82 -26.86 7.63
CA THR A 74 17.52 -27.12 7.01
C THR A 74 16.86 -25.80 6.62
N ASP A 75 16.43 -25.69 5.36
CA ASP A 75 15.59 -24.58 4.90
C ASP A 75 14.19 -24.73 5.50
N VAL A 76 13.74 -23.67 6.16
CA VAL A 76 12.43 -23.58 6.77
C VAL A 76 11.60 -22.59 5.97
N ILE A 77 10.40 -23.03 5.60
CA ILE A 77 9.42 -22.23 4.87
C ILE A 77 8.23 -21.99 5.77
N VAL A 78 7.90 -20.72 5.98
CA VAL A 78 6.72 -20.30 6.74
C VAL A 78 5.87 -19.34 5.91
N TYR A 79 4.58 -19.30 6.22
CA TYR A 79 3.58 -18.57 5.44
C TYR A 79 2.85 -17.53 6.29
N GLY A 80 2.33 -16.48 5.63
CA GLY A 80 1.52 -15.45 6.25
C GLY A 80 2.32 -14.45 7.08
N TYR A 81 1.73 -13.94 8.16
CA TYR A 81 2.35 -12.94 9.03
C TYR A 81 1.92 -13.14 10.48
N THR A 82 2.75 -12.67 11.41
CA THR A 82 2.41 -12.58 12.84
C THR A 82 1.72 -11.26 13.18
N ASN A 83 2.18 -10.17 12.56
CA ASN A 83 1.59 -8.84 12.72
C ASN A 83 1.60 -8.11 11.36
N LYS A 84 0.63 -7.23 11.16
CA LYS A 84 0.63 -6.28 10.03
C LYS A 84 0.20 -4.89 10.48
N TYR A 85 0.80 -3.88 9.86
CA TYR A 85 0.52 -2.47 10.11
C TYR A 85 0.27 -1.76 8.79
N SER A 86 -0.86 -1.09 8.66
CA SER A 86 -1.19 -0.29 7.49
C SER A 86 -0.97 1.20 7.77
N THR A 87 -0.56 1.96 6.76
CA THR A 87 -0.59 3.43 6.79
C THR A 87 -2.01 4.01 6.73
N GLY A 88 -3.02 3.17 6.46
CA GLY A 88 -4.34 3.57 6.00
C GLY A 88 -4.33 4.00 4.53
N TYR A 89 -5.50 4.00 3.89
CA TYR A 89 -5.65 4.53 2.54
C TYR A 89 -5.47 6.04 2.54
N LYS A 90 -4.58 6.52 1.68
CA LYS A 90 -4.38 7.95 1.41
C LYS A 90 -4.16 8.15 -0.09
N THR A 91 -4.27 9.38 -0.53
CA THR A 91 -3.97 9.76 -1.91
C THR A 91 -2.47 10.00 -2.06
N TYR A 92 -1.84 9.30 -3.02
CA TYR A 92 -0.41 9.40 -3.29
C TYR A 92 -0.12 9.74 -4.75
N ALA A 93 0.90 10.57 -4.94
CA ALA A 93 1.61 10.70 -6.20
C ALA A 93 2.67 9.59 -6.29
N LEU A 94 2.28 8.40 -6.72
CA LEU A 94 3.23 7.29 -6.87
C LEU A 94 4.32 7.64 -7.90
N ASP A 95 5.54 7.15 -7.71
CA ASP A 95 6.62 7.39 -8.65
C ASP A 95 6.39 6.63 -9.98
N LYS A 96 7.13 7.06 -11.01
CA LYS A 96 6.99 6.55 -12.38
C LYS A 96 7.32 5.06 -12.49
N ASN A 97 8.33 4.56 -11.78
CA ASN A 97 8.77 3.17 -11.88
C ASN A 97 7.75 2.23 -11.24
N LEU A 98 7.18 2.60 -10.09
CA LEU A 98 6.10 1.85 -9.48
C LEU A 98 4.86 1.82 -10.37
N LYS A 99 4.43 2.98 -10.89
CA LYS A 99 3.29 3.05 -11.82
C LYS A 99 3.49 2.16 -13.04
N LYS A 100 4.68 2.20 -13.66
CA LYS A 100 5.03 1.33 -14.78
C LYS A 100 4.97 -0.15 -14.41
N THR A 101 5.51 -0.51 -13.25
CA THR A 101 5.52 -1.90 -12.74
C THR A 101 4.10 -2.44 -12.54
N LEU A 102 3.18 -1.58 -12.12
CA LEU A 102 1.78 -1.93 -11.85
C LEU A 102 0.84 -1.73 -13.06
N GLY A 103 1.34 -1.25 -14.21
CA GLY A 103 0.49 -0.93 -15.36
C GLY A 103 -0.45 0.27 -15.15
N LEU A 104 -0.08 1.18 -14.25
CA LEU A 104 -0.87 2.35 -13.88
C LEU A 104 -0.56 3.56 -14.78
N TYR A 105 -1.56 4.41 -15.00
CA TYR A 105 -1.40 5.66 -15.74
C TYR A 105 -0.37 6.60 -15.08
N PRO A 106 0.58 7.17 -15.85
CA PRO A 106 1.70 7.94 -15.31
C PRO A 106 1.29 9.25 -14.62
N ASN A 107 0.26 9.93 -15.14
CA ASN A 107 -0.14 11.28 -14.70
C ASN A 107 -1.35 11.30 -13.76
N ALA A 108 -1.63 10.18 -13.08
CA ALA A 108 -2.73 10.07 -12.12
C ALA A 108 -2.24 9.98 -10.67
N PHE A 109 -3.15 10.29 -9.75
CA PHE A 109 -3.01 10.08 -8.31
C PHE A 109 -3.84 8.88 -7.88
N TYR A 110 -3.32 8.14 -6.90
CA TYR A 110 -3.89 6.86 -6.50
C TYR A 110 -4.22 6.85 -5.01
N ILE A 111 -5.36 6.26 -4.67
CA ILE A 111 -5.73 5.93 -3.31
C ILE A 111 -5.09 4.59 -2.99
N CYS A 112 -4.07 4.59 -2.14
CA CYS A 112 -3.33 3.38 -1.78
C CYS A 112 -2.96 3.36 -0.30
N GLU A 113 -2.60 2.18 0.19
CA GLU A 113 -2.02 1.97 1.51
C GLU A 113 -0.69 1.23 1.38
N PHE A 114 0.20 1.46 2.34
CA PHE A 114 1.46 0.75 2.48
C PHE A 114 1.40 -0.10 3.75
N ILE A 115 1.64 -1.39 3.58
CA ILE A 115 1.53 -2.37 4.65
C ILE A 115 2.93 -2.84 5.02
N THR A 116 3.22 -2.85 6.32
CA THR A 116 4.37 -3.51 6.90
C THR A 116 3.91 -4.82 7.50
N ALA A 117 4.46 -5.93 7.04
CA ALA A 117 4.17 -7.25 7.57
C ALA A 117 5.40 -7.79 8.31
N ASP A 118 5.16 -8.36 9.48
CA ASP A 118 6.18 -8.93 10.35
C ASP A 118 5.91 -10.43 10.59
N TYR A 119 6.98 -11.22 10.57
CA TYR A 119 6.98 -12.60 11.05
C TYR A 119 7.96 -12.73 12.21
N ALA A 120 7.42 -12.92 13.41
CA ALA A 120 8.20 -13.14 14.62
C ALA A 120 8.33 -14.64 14.89
N LEU A 121 9.55 -15.09 15.18
CA LEU A 121 9.81 -16.46 15.59
C LEU A 121 10.90 -16.51 16.66
N THR A 122 10.86 -17.58 17.45
CA THR A 122 11.88 -17.88 18.46
C THR A 122 12.58 -19.16 18.06
N ILE A 123 13.91 -19.11 17.89
CA ILE A 123 14.75 -20.27 17.61
C ILE A 123 15.64 -20.49 18.83
N PRO A 124 15.30 -21.46 19.70
CA PRO A 124 16.13 -21.80 20.84
C PRO A 124 17.55 -22.16 20.39
N GLY A 125 18.54 -21.70 21.15
CA GLY A 125 19.94 -22.05 20.90
C GLY A 125 20.71 -21.06 20.03
N ILE A 126 20.04 -20.04 19.50
CA ILE A 126 20.70 -18.95 18.78
C ILE A 126 21.58 -18.13 19.75
N ALA A 127 21.07 -17.76 20.92
CA ALA A 127 21.74 -16.92 21.91
C ALA A 127 22.97 -17.61 22.50
N ASN A 128 22.88 -18.91 22.80
CA ASN A 128 24.00 -19.72 23.31
C ASN A 128 24.87 -20.32 22.19
N ARG A 129 24.60 -19.97 20.93
CA ARG A 129 25.38 -20.36 19.73
C ARG A 129 25.39 -21.87 19.43
N THR A 130 24.41 -22.63 19.93
CA THR A 130 24.18 -24.03 19.53
C THR A 130 23.46 -24.13 18.18
N VAL A 131 22.80 -23.05 17.76
CA VAL A 131 22.09 -22.96 16.47
C VAL A 131 22.51 -21.70 15.72
N ASN A 132 22.68 -21.81 14.41
CA ASN A 132 22.88 -20.71 13.48
C ASN A 132 21.58 -20.42 12.73
N PHE A 133 21.27 -19.13 12.58
CA PHE A 133 20.27 -18.63 11.63
C PHE A 133 21.00 -18.00 10.45
N SER A 134 20.56 -18.31 9.24
CA SER A 134 20.98 -17.62 8.03
C SER A 134 19.79 -17.24 7.17
N ASP A 135 19.90 -16.09 6.51
CA ASP A 135 18.90 -15.61 5.57
C ASP A 135 19.03 -16.29 4.20
N VAL A 136 17.90 -16.55 3.57
CA VAL A 136 17.79 -17.21 2.27
C VAL A 136 16.92 -16.36 1.35
N ASP A 137 17.14 -16.49 0.04
CA ASP A 137 16.28 -15.88 -0.97
C ASP A 137 14.83 -16.34 -0.78
N SER A 138 13.92 -15.37 -0.70
CA SER A 138 12.50 -15.60 -0.47
C SER A 138 11.70 -14.95 -1.59
N PRO A 139 11.63 -15.57 -2.79
CA PRO A 139 11.12 -14.94 -4.00
C PRO A 139 9.62 -14.66 -3.97
N LYS A 140 8.90 -15.23 -2.99
CA LYS A 140 7.48 -14.99 -2.73
C LYS A 140 7.22 -14.12 -1.49
N CYS A 141 8.24 -13.41 -0.99
CA CYS A 141 8.08 -12.42 0.08
C CYS A 141 7.61 -11.05 -0.46
N GLY A 142 7.49 -10.03 0.38
CA GLY A 142 7.18 -8.67 -0.06
C GLY A 142 8.40 -7.93 -0.62
N LEU A 143 8.32 -6.60 -0.64
CA LEU A 143 9.45 -5.72 -0.94
C LEU A 143 10.34 -5.56 0.30
N PHE A 144 11.64 -5.36 0.08
CA PHE A 144 12.55 -4.98 1.18
C PHE A 144 12.03 -3.75 1.91
N PRO A 145 12.00 -3.71 3.24
CA PRO A 145 11.35 -2.63 3.96
C PRO A 145 11.99 -1.25 3.77
N ASP A 146 13.22 -1.20 3.28
CA ASP A 146 14.00 -0.03 2.88
C ASP A 146 14.20 0.09 1.35
N TYR A 147 13.33 -0.52 0.54
CA TYR A 147 13.43 -0.46 -0.93
C TYR A 147 13.50 0.99 -1.45
N THR A 148 14.26 1.19 -2.51
CA THR A 148 14.34 2.45 -3.26
C THR A 148 13.46 2.43 -4.51
N LYS A 149 13.30 3.58 -5.19
CA LYS A 149 12.47 3.71 -6.39
C LYS A 149 12.95 2.85 -7.58
N ASP A 150 14.14 2.29 -7.50
CA ASP A 150 14.73 1.44 -8.54
C ASP A 150 14.69 -0.06 -8.18
N GLU A 151 14.13 -0.41 -7.01
CA GLU A 151 14.18 -1.77 -6.46
C GLU A 151 12.80 -2.46 -6.36
N TYR A 152 11.78 -1.98 -7.09
CA TYR A 152 10.44 -2.61 -7.07
C TYR A 152 10.43 -4.05 -7.59
N ASN A 153 11.44 -4.44 -8.37
CA ASN A 153 11.63 -5.81 -8.85
C ASN A 153 12.34 -6.71 -7.82
N LEU A 154 12.91 -6.16 -6.76
CA LEU A 154 13.59 -6.91 -5.72
C LEU A 154 12.62 -7.29 -4.61
N ARG A 155 12.51 -8.59 -4.37
CA ARG A 155 11.69 -9.15 -3.30
C ARG A 155 12.58 -9.68 -2.18
N GLY A 156 12.05 -9.66 -0.96
CA GLY A 156 12.75 -10.19 0.20
C GLY A 156 12.23 -9.60 1.50
N TYR A 157 12.99 -9.84 2.56
CA TYR A 157 12.71 -9.33 3.89
C TYR A 157 13.99 -8.76 4.50
N SER A 158 13.84 -7.87 5.48
CA SER A 158 14.94 -7.54 6.38
C SER A 158 14.66 -8.11 7.76
N TYR A 159 15.71 -8.41 8.51
CA TYR A 159 15.56 -9.03 9.83
C TYR A 159 16.39 -8.36 10.91
N THR A 160 15.92 -8.55 12.14
CA THR A 160 16.66 -8.26 13.38
C THR A 160 16.68 -9.48 14.27
N ARG A 161 17.70 -9.56 15.11
CA ARG A 161 17.91 -10.63 16.08
C ARG A 161 18.10 -10.04 17.47
N LYS A 162 17.37 -10.56 18.45
CA LYS A 162 17.53 -10.24 19.88
C LYS A 162 17.44 -11.51 20.71
N GLY A 163 18.59 -12.01 21.17
CA GLY A 163 18.67 -13.33 21.81
C GLY A 163 18.27 -14.42 20.83
N ASP A 164 17.30 -15.24 21.22
CA ASP A 164 16.69 -16.31 20.41
C ASP A 164 15.57 -15.82 19.49
N ASN A 165 15.16 -14.56 19.61
CA ASN A 165 14.06 -14.01 18.84
C ASN A 165 14.56 -13.40 17.53
N ILE A 166 13.94 -13.81 16.43
CA ILE A 166 14.13 -13.25 15.09
C ILE A 166 12.83 -12.57 14.68
N LYS A 167 12.96 -11.36 14.14
CA LYS A 167 11.85 -10.64 13.52
C LYS A 167 12.18 -10.38 12.07
N LEU A 168 11.39 -10.96 11.17
CA LEU A 168 11.44 -10.74 9.73
C LEU A 168 10.42 -9.65 9.38
N THR A 169 10.77 -8.72 8.49
CA THR A 169 9.93 -7.58 8.10
C THR A 169 9.97 -7.38 6.60
N THR A 170 8.81 -7.17 6.00
CA THR A 170 8.65 -6.88 4.56
C THR A 170 7.56 -5.85 4.32
N LYS A 171 7.46 -5.33 3.08
CA LYS A 171 6.47 -4.34 2.67
C LYS A 171 5.57 -4.84 1.55
N ILE A 172 4.32 -4.40 1.61
CA ILE A 172 3.30 -4.64 0.59
C ILE A 172 2.64 -3.30 0.27
N ILE A 173 2.25 -3.12 -0.98
CA ILE A 173 1.51 -1.96 -1.48
C ILE A 173 0.15 -2.46 -1.93
N HIS A 174 -0.90 -1.75 -1.57
CA HIS A 174 -2.24 -2.00 -2.09
C HIS A 174 -2.82 -0.73 -2.69
N VAL A 175 -3.04 -0.77 -4.00
CA VAL A 175 -3.63 0.33 -4.78
C VAL A 175 -5.11 0.04 -4.99
N LYS A 176 -5.96 0.84 -4.34
CA LYS A 176 -7.41 0.62 -4.37
C LYS A 176 -8.05 1.23 -5.60
N SER A 177 -7.85 2.52 -5.81
CA SER A 177 -8.50 3.26 -6.89
C SER A 177 -7.66 4.47 -7.33
N ASP A 178 -8.05 5.13 -8.43
CA ASP A 178 -7.62 6.50 -8.71
C ASP A 178 -8.68 7.53 -8.27
N LEU A 179 -8.39 8.82 -8.48
CA LEU A 179 -9.30 9.92 -8.14
C LEU A 179 -10.54 10.02 -9.06
N THR A 180 -10.57 9.31 -10.18
CA THR A 180 -11.75 9.25 -11.06
C THR A 180 -12.75 8.19 -10.61
N GLY A 181 -12.36 7.34 -9.65
CA GLY A 181 -13.18 6.26 -9.12
C GLY A 181 -12.96 4.91 -9.81
N ILE A 182 -12.00 4.79 -10.73
CA ILE A 182 -11.62 3.49 -11.31
C ILE A 182 -11.01 2.64 -10.20
N ASN A 183 -11.59 1.45 -9.98
CA ASN A 183 -11.13 0.48 -8.99
C ASN A 183 -10.06 -0.42 -9.61
N TYR A 184 -8.88 -0.45 -9.01
CA TYR A 184 -7.76 -1.29 -9.43
C TYR A 184 -7.63 -2.55 -8.55
N ASP A 185 -7.81 -2.42 -7.24
CA ASP A 185 -7.64 -3.51 -6.24
C ASP A 185 -6.32 -4.30 -6.41
N ILE A 186 -5.23 -3.61 -6.72
CA ILE A 186 -3.92 -4.23 -7.03
C ILE A 186 -3.12 -4.41 -5.74
N TRP A 187 -2.76 -5.66 -5.44
CA TRP A 187 -1.83 -6.02 -4.37
C TRP A 187 -0.45 -6.26 -4.95
N PHE A 188 0.58 -5.63 -4.38
CA PHE A 188 1.94 -5.73 -4.87
C PHE A 188 2.97 -5.93 -3.74
N PRO A 189 3.89 -6.90 -3.87
CA PRO A 189 3.98 -7.91 -4.94
C PRO A 189 3.01 -9.09 -4.76
N CYS A 190 2.42 -9.22 -3.57
CA CYS A 190 1.43 -10.24 -3.24
C CYS A 190 0.53 -9.74 -2.08
N ARG A 191 -0.52 -10.50 -1.76
CA ARG A 191 -1.32 -10.24 -0.56
C ARG A 191 -0.56 -10.62 0.71
N PRO A 192 -0.86 -10.00 1.88
CA PRO A 192 -0.23 -10.36 3.14
C PRO A 192 -0.35 -11.84 3.49
N GLU A 193 -1.48 -12.45 3.15
CA GLU A 193 -1.79 -13.85 3.42
C GLU A 193 -0.99 -14.82 2.53
N GLU A 194 -0.43 -14.33 1.42
CA GLU A 194 0.35 -15.10 0.45
C GLU A 194 1.87 -15.01 0.72
N LEU A 195 2.28 -14.25 1.74
CA LEU A 195 3.69 -14.08 2.08
C LEU A 195 4.34 -15.43 2.39
N GLN A 196 5.51 -15.65 1.78
CA GLN A 196 6.40 -16.76 2.10
C GLN A 196 7.71 -16.20 2.65
N TRP A 197 8.20 -16.80 3.73
CA TRP A 197 9.49 -16.50 4.33
C TRP A 197 10.34 -17.76 4.32
N ILE A 198 11.51 -17.67 3.71
CA ILE A 198 12.48 -18.76 3.62
C ILE A 198 13.72 -18.34 4.39
N TYR A 199 14.15 -19.18 5.33
CA TYR A 199 15.39 -19.00 6.09
C TYR A 199 15.97 -20.36 6.44
N ASN A 200 17.25 -20.41 6.79
CA ASN A 200 17.93 -21.66 7.10
C ASN A 200 18.35 -21.70 8.57
N ILE A 201 18.19 -22.88 9.18
CA ILE A 201 18.62 -23.19 10.54
C ILE A 201 19.66 -24.30 10.48
N GLU A 202 20.81 -24.10 11.12
CA GLU A 202 21.87 -25.12 11.24
C GLU A 202 22.24 -25.34 12.71
N GLU A 203 22.22 -26.60 13.16
CA GLU A 203 22.75 -26.97 14.47
C GLU A 203 24.28 -27.05 14.43
N LYS A 204 24.94 -26.44 15.40
CA LYS A 204 26.37 -26.62 15.60
C LYS A 204 26.63 -27.92 16.36
N LYS A 205 27.39 -28.81 15.73
CA LYS A 205 27.98 -29.98 16.39
C LYS A 205 29.07 -29.56 17.36
#